data_AF-A0A441BT78-F1
#
_entry.id   AF-A0A441BT78-F1
#
_cell.length_a   1.000
_cell.length_b   1.000
_cell.length_c   1.000
_cell.angle_alpha   90.00
_cell.angle_beta   90.00
_cell.angle_gamma   90.00
#
_symmetry.space_group_name_H-M   'P 1'
#
loop_
_entity.id
_entity.type
_entity.pdbx_description
1 polymer ?
#
loop_
_entity_poly.entity_id
_entity_poly.type
_entity_poly.pdbx_seq_one_letter_code
_entity_poly.pdbx_strand_id
1 'polypeptide(L)' 'MLLVTHEMGFAHDFADRVLFFDRGKIVEEGKPDEIFRNPKQERTQGFLKKIIAAGHRV' A
#
# COMPACT_ATOMS: atom_id res chain seq x y z
N MET A 1 5.98 -11.04 -11.74
CA MET A 1 6.67 -9.76 -12.06
C MET A 1 6.85 -8.99 -10.75
N LEU A 2 7.96 -8.29 -10.56
CA LEU A 2 8.16 -7.45 -9.37
C LEU A 2 8.23 -6.00 -9.83
N LEU A 3 7.40 -5.15 -9.22
CA LEU A 3 7.35 -3.72 -9.48
C LEU A 3 7.48 -2.97 -8.16
N VAL A 4 8.25 -1.88 -8.18
CA VAL A 4 8.32 -0.92 -7.09
C VAL A 4 7.78 0.40 -7.62
N THR A 5 6.70 0.90 -7.02
CA THR A 5 6.05 2.14 -7.46
C THR A 5 5.55 2.95 -6.27
N HIS A 6 5.49 4.26 -6.45
CA HIS A 6 4.80 5.20 -5.54
C HIS A 6 3.40 5.57 -6.04
N GLU A 7 3.02 5.10 -7.23
CA GLU A 7 1.67 5.28 -7.77
C GLU A 7 0.74 4.18 -7.26
N MET A 8 0.01 4.51 -6.20
CA MET A 8 -0.81 3.54 -5.49
C MET A 8 -2.01 3.06 -6.30
N GLY A 9 -2.66 3.94 -7.08
CA GLY A 9 -3.74 3.52 -7.99
C GLY A 9 -3.28 2.52 -9.05
N PHE A 10 -2.05 2.66 -9.56
CA PHE A 10 -1.48 1.65 -10.46
C PHE A 10 -1.27 0.32 -9.75
N ALA A 11 -0.72 0.35 -8.53
CA ALA A 11 -0.54 -0.85 -7.72
C ALA A 11 -1.89 -1.50 -7.36
N HIS A 12 -2.94 -0.72 -7.14
CA HIS A 12 -4.30 -1.22 -6.91
C HIS A 12 -4.83 -1.98 -8.14
N ASP A 13 -4.68 -1.41 -9.33
CA ASP A 13 -5.28 -1.96 -10.55
C ASP A 13 -4.48 -3.11 -11.18
N PHE A 14 -3.15 -3.13 -11.02
CA PHE A 14 -2.29 -4.05 -11.74
C PHE A 14 -1.66 -5.15 -10.86
N ALA A 15 -1.56 -4.97 -9.54
CA ALA A 15 -0.86 -5.94 -8.70
C ALA A 15 -1.77 -7.08 -8.24
N ASP A 16 -1.28 -8.31 -8.28
CA ASP A 16 -1.95 -9.44 -7.62
C ASP A 16 -1.75 -9.40 -6.10
N ARG A 17 -0.61 -8.87 -5.66
CA ARG A 17 -0.17 -8.75 -4.26
C ARG A 17 0.60 -7.46 -4.06
N VAL A 18 0.35 -6.82 -2.93
CA VAL A 18 1.03 -5.60 -2.50
C VAL A 18 1.84 -5.91 -1.24
N LEU A 19 3.09 -5.44 -1.20
CA LEU A 19 3.97 -5.55 -0.06
C LEU A 19 4.30 -4.15 0.44
N PHE A 20 3.91 -3.86 1.68
CA PHE A 20 4.22 -2.62 2.35
C PHE A 20 5.51 -2.76 3.17
N PHE A 21 6.50 -1.95 2.83
CA PHE A 21 7.81 -1.94 3.48
C PHE A 21 7.97 -0.75 4.42
N ASP A 22 8.53 -0.99 5.59
CA ASP A 22 9.00 0.05 6.52
C ASP A 22 10.28 -0.42 7.20
N ARG A 23 11.28 0.47 7.29
CA ARG A 23 12.57 0.20 7.96
C ARG A 23 13.25 -1.11 7.52
N GLY A 24 13.20 -1.41 6.22
CA GLY A 24 13.84 -2.59 5.64
C GLY A 24 13.13 -3.92 5.94
N LYS A 25 11.89 -3.89 6.44
CA LYS A 25 11.06 -5.07 6.66
C LYS A 25 9.72 -4.96 5.94
N ILE A 26 9.19 -6.10 5.51
CA ILE A 26 7.79 -6.21 5.08
C ILE A 26 6.95 -6.14 6.34
N VAL A 27 6.19 -5.06 6.47
CA VAL A 27 5.28 -4.85 7.62
C VAL A 27 3.92 -5.46 7.34
N GLU A 28 3.47 -5.38 6.09
CA GLU A 28 2.19 -5.95 5.68
C GLU A 28 2.26 -6.43 4.24
N GLU A 29 1.59 -7.53 3.96
CA GLU A 29 1.41 -8.05 2.60
C GLU A 29 0.02 -8.64 2.43
N GLY A 30 -0.55 -8.51 1.23
CA GLY A 30 -1.91 -8.97 0.96
C GLY A 30 -2.36 -8.63 -0.44
N LYS A 31 -3.64 -8.88 -0.72
CA LYS A 31 -4.27 -8.39 -1.97
C LYS A 31 -4.35 -6.87 -1.95
N PRO A 32 -4.39 -6.19 -3.10
CA PRO A 32 -4.49 -4.73 -3.15
C PRO A 32 -5.67 -4.19 -2.35
N ASP A 33 -6.87 -4.78 -2.50
CA ASP A 33 -8.05 -4.38 -1.73
C ASP A 33 -7.84 -4.50 -0.22
N GLU A 34 -7.13 -5.54 0.25
CA GLU A 34 -6.85 -5.72 1.68
C GLU A 34 -5.88 -4.65 2.19
N ILE A 35 -4.84 -4.32 1.42
CA ILE A 35 -3.85 -3.32 1.84
C ILE A 35 -4.40 -1.89 1.74
N PHE A 36 -5.10 -1.55 0.67
CA PHE A 36 -5.53 -0.17 0.42
C PHE A 36 -6.86 0.18 1.09
N ARG A 37 -7.81 -0.77 1.20
CA ARG A 37 -9.14 -0.52 1.78
C ARG A 37 -9.29 -1.00 3.21
N ASN A 38 -8.67 -2.11 3.58
CA ASN A 38 -8.80 -2.69 4.92
C ASN A 38 -7.44 -3.11 5.55
N PRO A 39 -6.45 -2.19 5.61
CA PRO A 39 -5.15 -2.50 6.17
C PRO A 39 -5.24 -2.88 7.65
N LYS A 40 -4.58 -3.97 8.02
CA LYS A 40 -4.57 -4.51 9.39
C LYS A 40 -3.48 -3.89 10.25
N GLN A 41 -2.37 -3.44 9.66
CA GLN A 41 -1.27 -2.87 10.43
C GLN A 41 -1.47 -1.37 10.66
N GLU A 42 -1.29 -0.92 11.90
CA GLU A 42 -1.36 0.50 12.27
C GLU A 42 -0.39 1.36 11.46
N ARG A 43 0.79 0.81 11.14
CA ARG A 43 1.81 1.50 10.35
C ARG A 43 1.33 1.77 8.92
N THR A 44 0.73 0.77 8.27
CA THR A 44 0.15 0.87 6.93
C THR A 44 -1.01 1.86 6.92
N GLN A 45 -1.91 1.77 7.90
CA GLN A 45 -3.02 2.72 8.08
C GLN A 45 -2.51 4.16 8.22
N GLY A 46 -1.51 4.39 9.06
CA GLY A 46 -0.93 5.71 9.28
C GLY A 46 -0.24 6.27 8.03
N PHE A 47 0.37 5.41 7.21
CA PHE A 47 0.97 5.80 5.95
C PHE A 47 -0.09 6.19 4.91
N LEU A 48 -1.11 5.34 4.70
CA LEU A 48 -2.18 5.60 3.74
C LEU A 48 -2.96 6.87 4.08
N LYS A 49 -3.26 7.11 5.37
CA LYS A 49 -3.91 8.36 5.82
C LYS A 49 -3.12 9.61 5.42
N LYS A 50 -1.78 9.58 5.54
CA LYS A 50 -0.92 10.70 5.14
C LYS A 50 -0.90 10.91 3.63
N ILE A 51 -0.87 9.83 2.86
CA ILE A 51 -0.88 9.87 1.40
C ILE A 51 -2.21 10.43 0.87
N ILE A 52 -3.33 9.95 1.40
CA ILE A 52 -4.66 10.44 1.05
C ILE A 52 -4.78 11.94 1.40
N ALA A 53 -4.33 12.33 2.59
CA ALA A 53 -4.33 13.74 3.02
C ALA A 53 -3.45 14.64 2.13
N ALA A 54 -2.39 14.08 1.53
CA ALA A 54 -1.54 14.78 0.57
C ALA A 54 -2.13 14.84 -0.85
N GLY A 55 -3.34 14.30 -1.08
CA GLY A 55 -4.07 14.39 -2.35
C GLY A 55 -3.76 13.29 -3.36
N HIS A 56 -3.07 12.22 -2.95
CA HIS A 56 -2.81 11.08 -3.81
C HIS A 56 -4.02 10.15 -3.91
N ARG A 57 -4.27 9.61 -5.10
CA ARG A 57 -5.26 8.54 -5.32
C ARG A 57 -4.63 7.19 -4.98
N VAL A 58 -5.28 6.48 -4.08
CA VAL A 58 -5.02 5.11 -3.65
C VAL A 58 -6.23 4.26 -4.00
#